data_AF-U6MMB5-F1
#
_entry.id   AF-U6MMB5-F1
#
_cell.length_a   1.000
_cell.length_b   1.000
_cell.length_c   1.000
_cell.angle_alpha   90.00
_cell.angle_beta   90.00
_cell.angle_gamma   90.00
#
_symmetry.space_group_name_H-M   'P 1'
#
loop_
_entity.id
_entity.type
_entity.pdbx_description
1 polymer ?
#
loop_
_entity_poly.entity_id
_entity_poly.type
_entity_poly.pdbx_seq_one_letter_code
_entity_poly.pdbx_strand_id
1 'polypeptide(L)'
;MAWVSELIEKRPKTEQVLLYACENDHAAVARLKEQLQQKVLVLPCMVDRICAARNIFADKGAGNTPALVNSLLTSLCNISPFFRIEVLAEPYEGEIVVLERPQFAPPPPFGGPNVHAPQLRAAAHYLCQRKIGLVNGMHTTLAFLTACSRRDELLAAAKEAAKPRTARSSSSSSSSSSSSSGSSSSADAKGSSSSSSSSSSSSESPDPLLVALRSVPLLKEAEMQQQQKETMWAWLTARCLQVLWEHDKEVIKVPYASVDYLYLFGAAHVWVCAIGIDFAQTRYHQRLRDDRRSWQAAAAAAKSAATAAATAAAAAKTAATAATAAKTAATSKTAATAAAAKAATSASVAAAGAAGATAKTAAGSRAQHQQQLLQHLLQQQQQQHLLQQQVESSGAYVAAAAIASSTAEAAAVNVFV
;
A
#
# COMPACT_ATOMS: atom_id res chain seq x y z
N MET A 1 10.59 -42.68 8.04
CA MET A 1 9.59 -41.61 8.26
C MET A 1 8.23 -41.90 7.60
N ALA A 2 8.13 -42.67 6.50
CA ALA A 2 6.85 -42.95 5.83
C ALA A 2 5.85 -43.81 6.66
N TRP A 3 6.33 -44.64 7.58
CA TRP A 3 5.47 -45.57 8.35
C TRP A 3 4.67 -44.95 9.51
N VAL A 4 5.01 -43.74 9.98
CA VAL A 4 4.28 -43.09 11.09
C VAL A 4 3.02 -42.38 10.60
N SER A 5 2.92 -42.06 9.30
CA SER A 5 1.74 -41.41 8.73
C SER A 5 0.57 -42.37 8.49
N GLU A 6 0.82 -43.67 8.40
CA GLU A 6 -0.18 -44.67 8.02
C GLU A 6 -1.01 -45.21 9.20
N LEU A 7 -0.49 -45.05 10.43
CA LEU A 7 -1.16 -45.50 11.67
C LEU A 7 -1.99 -44.40 12.36
N ILE A 8 -2.10 -43.21 11.77
CA ILE A 8 -2.97 -42.16 12.30
C ILE A 8 -4.36 -42.42 11.73
N GLU A 9 -5.08 -43.30 12.41
CA GLU A 9 -6.49 -43.57 12.18
C GLU A 9 -7.24 -42.23 12.08
N LYS A 10 -7.91 -42.02 10.94
CA LYS A 10 -8.64 -40.77 10.68
C LYS A 10 -9.78 -40.66 11.67
N ARG A 11 -9.58 -39.88 12.72
CA ARG A 11 -10.66 -39.55 13.66
C ARG A 11 -11.82 -38.91 12.89
N PRO A 12 -13.07 -39.28 13.19
CA PRO A 12 -14.22 -38.61 12.60
C PRO A 12 -14.14 -37.11 12.92
N LYS A 13 -14.63 -36.26 12.01
CA LYS A 13 -14.54 -34.79 12.12
C LYS A 13 -15.12 -34.24 13.44
N THR A 14 -16.08 -34.94 14.03
CA THR A 14 -16.72 -34.61 15.31
C THR A 14 -15.81 -34.81 16.52
N GLU A 15 -14.75 -35.62 16.39
CA GLU A 15 -13.79 -35.93 17.45
C GLU A 15 -12.43 -35.24 17.24
N GLN A 16 -12.27 -34.51 16.14
CA GLN A 16 -11.05 -33.75 15.89
C GLN A 16 -10.95 -32.58 16.87
N VAL A 17 -9.74 -32.35 17.38
CA VAL A 17 -9.45 -31.18 18.21
C VAL A 17 -9.67 -29.92 17.36
N LEU A 18 -10.35 -28.92 17.92
CA LEU A 18 -10.54 -27.63 17.27
C LEU A 18 -9.35 -26.72 17.58
N LEU A 19 -8.75 -26.12 16.54
CA LEU A 19 -7.70 -25.12 16.67
C LEU A 19 -8.17 -23.80 16.08
N TYR A 20 -8.42 -22.80 16.93
CA TYR A 20 -8.76 -21.45 16.50
C TYR A 20 -7.47 -20.69 16.17
N ALA A 21 -7.26 -20.39 14.89
CA ALA A 21 -6.05 -19.76 14.40
C ALA A 21 -6.24 -18.24 14.31
N CYS A 22 -5.75 -17.52 15.32
CA CYS A 22 -5.86 -16.07 15.49
C CYS A 22 -4.67 -15.31 14.89
N GLU A 23 -4.28 -15.64 13.65
CA GLU A 23 -3.16 -15.00 12.95
C GLU A 23 -3.65 -14.04 11.86
N ASN A 24 -2.98 -12.89 11.72
CA ASN A 24 -3.31 -11.90 10.69
C ASN A 24 -2.76 -12.29 9.30
N ASP A 25 -1.85 -13.29 9.23
CA ASP A 25 -1.43 -13.92 7.97
C ASP A 25 -2.36 -15.09 7.61
N HIS A 26 -3.43 -14.77 6.87
CA HIS A 26 -4.41 -15.76 6.42
C HIS A 26 -3.80 -16.85 5.50
N ALA A 27 -2.70 -16.56 4.79
CA ALA A 27 -2.03 -17.55 3.96
C ALA A 27 -1.26 -18.55 4.84
N ALA A 28 -0.63 -18.09 5.93
CA ALA A 28 -0.02 -18.98 6.93
C ALA A 28 -1.07 -19.88 7.59
N VAL A 29 -2.24 -19.34 7.96
CA VAL A 29 -3.33 -20.14 8.52
C VAL A 29 -3.84 -21.19 7.52
N ALA A 30 -3.95 -20.83 6.25
CA ALA A 30 -4.34 -21.78 5.20
C ALA A 30 -3.33 -22.93 5.06
N ARG A 31 -2.02 -22.62 5.07
CA ARG A 31 -0.96 -23.65 5.06
C ARG A 31 -1.02 -24.54 6.30
N LEU A 32 -1.23 -23.95 7.49
CA LEU A 32 -1.38 -24.69 8.74
C LEU A 32 -2.58 -25.65 8.70
N LYS A 33 -3.71 -25.18 8.15
CA LYS A 33 -4.92 -26.00 7.98
C LYS A 33 -4.67 -27.19 7.07
N GLU A 34 -3.94 -27.02 5.97
CA GLU A 34 -3.56 -28.11 5.06
C GLU A 34 -2.64 -29.13 5.76
N GLN A 35 -1.61 -28.65 6.47
CA GLN A 35 -0.66 -29.50 7.19
C GLN A 35 -1.31 -30.33 8.32
N LEU A 36 -2.41 -29.84 8.92
CA LEU A 36 -3.05 -30.47 10.07
C LEU A 36 -4.39 -31.17 9.76
N GLN A 37 -4.85 -31.17 8.50
CA GLN A 37 -6.21 -31.57 8.10
C GLN A 37 -6.67 -32.95 8.63
N GLN A 38 -5.73 -33.86 8.87
CA GLN A 38 -6.03 -35.22 9.34
C GLN A 38 -6.16 -35.33 10.87
N LYS A 39 -5.61 -34.38 11.62
CA LYS A 39 -5.46 -34.47 13.09
C LYS A 39 -6.30 -33.44 13.84
N VAL A 40 -6.38 -32.23 13.28
CA VAL A 40 -6.92 -31.05 13.96
C VAL A 40 -7.77 -30.27 12.97
N LEU A 41 -8.95 -29.84 13.40
CA LEU A 41 -9.80 -28.96 12.63
C LEU A 41 -9.39 -27.51 12.90
N VAL A 42 -8.60 -26.95 11.98
CA VAL A 42 -8.15 -25.56 12.06
C VAL A 42 -9.27 -24.63 11.60
N LEU A 43 -9.72 -23.77 12.52
CA LEU A 43 -10.74 -22.75 12.30
C LEU A 43 -10.06 -21.38 12.16
N PRO A 44 -10.00 -20.79 10.96
CA PRO A 44 -9.40 -19.47 10.78
C PRO A 44 -10.23 -18.41 11.51
N CYS A 45 -9.54 -17.53 12.22
CA CYS A 45 -10.14 -16.38 12.89
C CYS A 45 -9.60 -15.08 12.29
N MET A 46 -10.46 -14.08 12.10
CA MET A 46 -10.01 -12.70 12.05
C MET A 46 -9.91 -12.20 13.49
N VAL A 47 -8.83 -11.49 13.80
CA VAL A 47 -8.65 -10.81 15.08
C VAL A 47 -8.31 -9.35 14.84
N ASP A 48 -8.87 -8.48 15.66
CA ASP A 48 -8.62 -7.05 15.60
C ASP A 48 -8.39 -6.50 17.00
N ARG A 49 -7.14 -6.20 17.34
CA ARG A 49 -6.79 -5.42 18.52
C ARG A 49 -5.38 -4.86 18.35
N ILE A 50 -5.22 -3.55 18.50
CA ILE A 50 -3.90 -2.93 18.41
C ILE A 50 -3.16 -3.14 19.74
N CYS A 51 -2.11 -3.95 19.69
CA CYS A 51 -1.13 -4.08 20.76
C CYS A 51 0.07 -3.18 20.44
N ALA A 52 0.22 -2.08 21.17
CA ALA A 52 1.22 -1.05 20.91
C ALA A 52 2.60 -1.39 21.47
N ALA A 53 2.66 -2.09 22.61
CA ALA A 53 3.93 -2.43 23.23
C ALA A 53 3.85 -3.72 24.05
N ARG A 54 5.02 -4.34 24.24
CA ARG A 54 5.24 -5.45 25.16
C ARG A 54 6.48 -5.14 25.99
N ASN A 55 6.29 -4.95 27.29
CA ASN A 55 7.35 -4.72 28.25
C ASN A 55 7.60 -6.02 29.02
N ILE A 56 8.87 -6.47 29.03
CA ILE A 56 9.29 -7.65 29.78
C ILE A 56 10.18 -7.16 30.91
N PHE A 57 9.67 -7.26 32.13
CA PHE A 57 10.43 -6.91 33.32
C PHE A 57 11.06 -8.18 33.86
N ALA A 58 12.39 -8.23 33.85
CA ALA A 58 13.10 -9.12 34.75
C ALA A 58 12.94 -8.52 36.15
N ASP A 59 12.18 -9.17 37.03
CA ASP A 59 12.08 -8.72 38.40
C ASP A 59 13.50 -8.73 38.99
N LYS A 60 14.07 -7.53 39.16
CA LYS A 60 15.37 -7.32 39.81
C LYS A 60 15.17 -7.57 41.30
N GLY A 61 15.09 -8.84 41.67
CA GLY A 61 15.07 -9.28 43.05
C GLY A 61 13.68 -9.38 43.65
N ALA A 62 13.18 -10.61 43.73
CA ALA A 62 12.79 -11.10 45.05
C ALA A 62 14.08 -11.25 45.88
N GLY A 63 14.67 -10.12 46.28
CA GLY A 63 16.02 -10.02 46.85
C GLY A 63 16.23 -10.66 48.22
N ASN A 64 15.25 -11.41 48.73
CA ASN A 64 15.34 -12.16 49.98
C ASN A 64 14.73 -13.58 49.90
N THR A 65 14.29 -14.06 48.74
CA THR A 65 13.88 -15.46 48.63
C THR A 65 15.16 -16.31 48.54
N PRO A 66 15.40 -17.25 49.47
CA PRO A 66 16.62 -18.04 49.47
C PRO A 66 16.81 -18.71 48.10
N ALA A 67 18.02 -18.64 47.54
CA ALA A 67 18.35 -19.17 46.21
C ALA A 67 17.90 -20.63 45.99
N LEU A 68 17.76 -21.40 47.07
CA LEU A 68 17.25 -22.77 47.11
C LEU A 68 15.78 -22.90 46.66
N VAL A 69 14.90 -21.98 47.06
CA VAL A 69 13.47 -22.04 46.70
C VAL A 69 13.28 -21.67 45.23
N ASN A 70 14.05 -20.69 44.74
CA ASN A 70 14.04 -20.33 43.33
C ASN A 70 14.54 -21.46 42.45
N SER A 71 15.65 -22.11 42.83
CA SER A 71 16.21 -23.24 42.08
C SER A 71 15.22 -24.43 42.01
N LEU A 72 14.53 -24.74 43.11
CA LEU A 72 13.54 -25.81 43.17
C LEU A 72 12.30 -25.51 42.31
N LEU A 73 11.78 -24.28 42.33
CA LEU A 73 10.63 -23.88 41.51
C LEU A 73 10.97 -23.82 40.01
N THR A 74 12.15 -23.32 39.64
CA THR A 74 12.61 -23.40 38.24
C THR A 74 12.79 -24.85 37.77
N SER A 75 13.27 -25.75 38.65
CA SER A 75 13.49 -27.16 38.30
C SER A 75 12.19 -27.98 38.24
N LEU A 76 11.19 -27.67 39.06
CA LEU A 76 9.94 -28.43 39.11
C LEU A 76 8.88 -27.92 38.13
N CYS A 77 8.84 -26.61 37.87
CA CYS A 77 7.77 -26.02 37.06
C CYS A 77 8.20 -25.63 35.65
N ASN A 78 9.50 -25.55 35.34
CA ASN A 78 10.02 -25.05 34.05
C ASN A 78 9.47 -23.66 33.65
N ILE A 79 8.85 -22.96 34.60
CA ILE A 79 8.34 -21.60 34.50
C ILE A 79 9.38 -20.77 35.24
N SER A 80 10.16 -19.97 34.52
CA SER A 80 11.04 -18.99 35.17
C SER A 80 10.14 -17.93 35.82
N PRO A 81 10.05 -17.85 37.16
CA PRO A 81 9.02 -17.05 37.82
C PRO A 81 9.36 -15.55 37.89
N PHE A 82 10.35 -15.08 37.11
CA PHE A 82 10.91 -13.73 37.26
C PHE A 82 10.62 -12.77 36.11
N PHE A 83 9.73 -13.14 35.18
CA PHE A 83 9.37 -12.25 34.08
C PHE A 83 7.92 -11.82 34.16
N ARG A 84 7.71 -10.56 34.54
CA ARG A 84 6.41 -9.91 34.37
C ARG A 84 6.34 -9.39 32.93
N ILE A 85 5.34 -9.86 32.18
CA ILE A 85 5.07 -9.37 30.82
C ILE A 85 3.87 -8.44 30.90
N GLU A 86 4.10 -7.15 30.64
CA GLU A 86 3.02 -6.19 30.45
C GLU A 86 2.81 -5.97 28.95
N VAL A 87 1.55 -6.08 28.51
CA VAL A 87 1.16 -5.76 27.13
C VAL A 87 0.32 -4.48 27.19
N LEU A 88 0.73 -3.47 26.45
CA LEU A 88 -0.06 -2.25 26.24
C LEU A 88 -0.87 -2.42 24.97
N ALA A 89 -2.20 -2.36 25.11
CA ALA A 89 -3.15 -2.39 24.02
C ALA A 89 -4.03 -1.14 24.07
N GLU A 90 -4.69 -0.84 22.96
CA GLU A 90 -5.69 0.22 22.91
C GLU A 90 -6.90 -0.06 23.84
N PRO A 91 -7.70 0.98 24.19
CA PRO A 91 -8.89 0.81 25.02
C PRO A 91 -9.97 -0.07 24.38
N TYR A 92 -10.01 -0.14 23.05
CA TYR A 92 -10.91 -1.04 22.34
C TYR A 92 -10.55 -2.49 22.69
N GLU A 93 -11.55 -3.25 23.13
CA GLU A 93 -11.36 -4.62 23.61
C GLU A 93 -10.95 -5.58 22.49
N GLY A 94 -11.19 -5.17 21.24
CA GLY A 94 -10.90 -5.91 20.03
C GLY A 94 -12.03 -6.82 19.59
N GLU A 95 -11.96 -7.32 18.37
CA GLU A 95 -12.94 -8.24 17.77
C GLU A 95 -12.28 -9.58 17.43
N ILE A 96 -13.02 -10.68 17.59
CA ILE A 96 -12.64 -12.01 17.07
C ILE A 96 -13.80 -12.54 16.22
N VAL A 97 -13.52 -12.89 14.97
CA VAL A 97 -14.52 -13.47 14.05
C VAL A 97 -14.07 -14.83 13.57
N VAL A 98 -14.82 -15.89 13.91
CA VAL A 98 -14.57 -17.24 13.40
C VAL A 98 -15.08 -17.34 11.97
N LEU A 99 -14.19 -17.51 10.99
CA LEU A 99 -14.51 -17.34 9.57
C LEU A 99 -15.20 -18.55 8.94
N GLU A 100 -14.87 -19.76 9.37
CA GLU A 100 -15.34 -21.01 8.77
C GLU A 100 -15.80 -22.01 9.83
N ARG A 101 -16.76 -21.62 10.67
CA ARG A 101 -17.28 -22.50 11.72
C ARG A 101 -18.20 -23.59 11.14
N PRO A 102 -17.89 -24.88 11.31
CA PRO A 102 -18.80 -25.96 10.96
C PRO A 102 -20.05 -25.95 11.85
N GLN A 103 -21.20 -26.38 11.32
CA GLN A 103 -22.47 -26.44 12.06
C GLN A 103 -22.38 -27.35 13.31
N PHE A 104 -21.59 -28.42 13.25
CA PHE A 104 -21.41 -29.34 14.38
C PHE A 104 -20.45 -28.81 15.46
N ALA A 105 -19.69 -27.75 15.17
CA ALA A 105 -18.71 -27.24 16.13
C ALA A 105 -19.44 -26.48 17.26
N PRO A 106 -19.10 -26.72 18.53
CA PRO A 106 -19.63 -25.96 19.65
C PRO A 106 -19.31 -24.47 19.53
N PRO A 107 -20.01 -23.60 20.28
CA PRO A 107 -19.65 -22.19 20.37
C PRO A 107 -18.18 -22.01 20.78
N PRO A 108 -17.48 -20.96 20.29
CA PRO A 108 -16.09 -20.71 20.67
C PRO A 108 -15.95 -20.59 22.20
N PRO A 109 -14.90 -21.16 22.81
CA PRO A 109 -14.76 -21.20 24.26
C PRO A 109 -14.36 -19.85 24.88
N PHE A 110 -13.87 -18.91 24.08
CA PHE A 110 -13.38 -17.58 24.52
C PHE A 110 -14.46 -16.50 24.47
N GLY A 111 -15.72 -16.85 24.77
CA GLY A 111 -16.91 -16.00 24.58
C GLY A 111 -16.81 -14.57 25.13
N GLY A 112 -17.75 -13.72 24.73
CA GLY A 112 -17.77 -12.31 25.08
C GLY A 112 -18.54 -11.51 24.02
N PRO A 113 -18.88 -10.24 24.28
CA PRO A 113 -19.64 -9.42 23.35
C PRO A 113 -18.91 -9.18 22.02
N ASN A 114 -17.57 -9.24 22.02
CA ASN A 114 -16.74 -8.98 20.83
C ASN A 114 -16.32 -10.25 20.07
N VAL A 115 -16.91 -11.40 20.39
CA VAL A 115 -16.62 -12.67 19.72
C VAL A 115 -17.78 -13.05 18.83
N HIS A 116 -17.53 -13.01 17.54
CA HIS A 116 -18.52 -13.29 16.51
C HIS A 116 -18.25 -14.67 15.89
N ALA A 117 -19.29 -15.48 15.78
CA ALA A 117 -19.27 -16.72 15.02
C ALA A 117 -20.47 -16.74 14.06
N PRO A 118 -20.47 -15.90 13.00
CA PRO A 118 -21.58 -15.82 12.07
C PRO A 118 -21.86 -17.18 11.42
N GLN A 119 -23.13 -17.56 11.32
CA GLN A 119 -23.53 -18.79 10.64
C GLN A 119 -23.34 -18.69 9.12
N LEU A 120 -23.54 -17.48 8.58
CA LEU A 120 -23.35 -17.20 7.17
C LEU A 120 -21.88 -16.87 6.87
N ARG A 121 -21.24 -17.68 6.04
CA ARG A 121 -19.84 -17.47 5.61
C ARG A 121 -19.62 -16.08 5.00
N ALA A 122 -20.59 -15.57 4.23
CA ALA A 122 -20.52 -14.24 3.63
C ALA A 122 -20.43 -13.12 4.68
N ALA A 123 -21.13 -13.26 5.82
CA ALA A 123 -21.07 -12.28 6.91
C ALA A 123 -19.72 -12.30 7.63
N ALA A 124 -19.15 -13.49 7.86
CA ALA A 124 -17.81 -13.59 8.41
C ALA A 124 -16.74 -13.04 7.45
N HIS A 125 -16.89 -13.29 6.15
CA HIS A 125 -16.02 -12.73 5.12
C HIS A 125 -16.13 -11.19 5.05
N TYR A 126 -17.33 -10.63 5.15
CA TYR A 126 -17.54 -9.18 5.23
C TYR A 126 -16.78 -8.56 6.41
N LEU A 127 -16.92 -9.11 7.62
CA LEU A 127 -16.20 -8.58 8.80
C LEU A 127 -14.68 -8.67 8.62
N CYS A 128 -14.19 -9.74 8.02
CA CYS A 128 -12.77 -9.91 7.69
C CYS A 128 -12.28 -8.85 6.69
N GLN A 129 -12.99 -8.68 5.57
CA GLN A 129 -12.64 -7.70 4.54
C GLN A 129 -12.76 -6.26 5.05
N ARG A 130 -13.76 -5.97 5.90
CA ARG A 130 -13.89 -4.68 6.59
C ARG A 130 -12.63 -4.37 7.38
N LYS A 131 -12.13 -5.32 8.18
CA LYS A 131 -10.91 -5.14 8.99
C LYS A 131 -9.66 -4.99 8.11
N ILE A 132 -9.46 -5.87 7.14
CA ILE A 132 -8.29 -5.81 6.24
C ILE A 132 -8.32 -4.52 5.42
N GLY A 133 -9.46 -4.20 4.84
CA GLY A 133 -9.64 -3.08 3.93
C GLY A 133 -9.63 -1.73 4.63
N LEU A 134 -10.27 -1.60 5.79
CA LEU A 134 -10.37 -0.32 6.51
C LEU A 134 -9.27 -0.16 7.56
N VAL A 135 -9.17 -1.08 8.52
CA VAL A 135 -8.24 -0.93 9.65
C VAL A 135 -6.79 -1.13 9.20
N ASN A 136 -6.46 -2.30 8.65
CA ASN A 136 -5.08 -2.59 8.22
C ASN A 136 -4.64 -1.63 7.11
N GLY A 137 -5.52 -1.33 6.16
CA GLY A 137 -5.19 -0.42 5.08
C GLY A 137 -5.03 1.03 5.55
N MET A 138 -5.81 1.52 6.54
CA MET A 138 -5.60 2.85 7.12
C MET A 138 -4.27 2.92 7.87
N HIS A 139 -3.93 1.92 8.69
CA HIS A 139 -2.63 1.87 9.36
C HIS A 139 -1.48 1.92 8.36
N THR A 140 -1.60 1.16 7.27
CA THR A 140 -0.59 1.15 6.20
C THR A 140 -0.48 2.54 5.55
N THR A 141 -1.61 3.16 5.23
CA THR A 141 -1.66 4.50 4.62
C THR A 141 -1.04 5.56 5.55
N LEU A 142 -1.40 5.55 6.84
CA LEU A 142 -0.85 6.45 7.84
C LEU A 142 0.66 6.22 8.05
N ALA A 143 1.12 4.97 8.05
CA ALA A 143 2.54 4.66 8.13
C ALA A 143 3.32 5.21 6.93
N PHE A 144 2.81 5.05 5.71
CA PHE A 144 3.44 5.63 4.52
C PHE A 144 3.40 7.15 4.51
N LEU A 145 2.27 7.78 4.87
CA LEU A 145 2.19 9.23 5.00
C LEU A 145 3.16 9.76 6.05
N THR A 146 3.30 9.06 7.18
CA THR A 146 4.30 9.39 8.21
C THR A 146 5.71 9.28 7.64
N ALA A 147 6.04 8.19 6.95
CA ALA A 147 7.36 7.98 6.36
C ALA A 147 7.71 9.03 5.30
N CYS A 148 6.73 9.46 4.50
CA CYS A 148 6.90 10.54 3.53
C CYS A 148 7.09 11.91 4.20
N SER A 149 6.25 12.25 5.18
CA SER A 149 6.32 13.52 5.91
C SER A 149 7.62 13.67 6.70
N ARG A 150 8.09 12.57 7.29
CA ARG A 150 9.25 12.53 8.20
C ARG A 150 10.46 11.88 7.53
N ARG A 151 10.53 11.93 6.21
CA ARG A 151 11.60 11.29 5.43
C ARG A 151 12.98 11.72 5.89
N ASP A 152 13.18 13.02 6.07
CA ASP A 152 14.49 13.56 6.45
C ASP A 152 14.85 13.19 7.89
N GLU A 153 13.89 13.19 8.81
CA GLU A 153 14.06 12.70 10.19
C GLU A 153 14.45 11.22 10.20
N LEU A 154 13.77 10.39 9.40
CA LEU A 154 14.07 8.96 9.27
C LEU A 154 15.46 8.71 8.70
N LEU A 155 15.87 9.47 7.67
CA LEU A 155 17.20 9.36 7.09
C LEU A 155 18.29 9.80 8.07
N ALA A 156 18.04 10.85 8.87
CA ALA A 156 18.95 11.27 9.92
C ALA A 156 19.06 10.20 11.02
N ALA A 157 17.93 9.67 11.50
CA ALA A 157 17.90 8.62 12.52
C ALA A 157 18.57 7.33 12.04
N ALA A 158 18.38 6.94 10.78
CA ALA A 158 19.03 5.77 10.20
C ALA A 158 20.56 5.95 10.08
N LYS A 159 21.02 7.16 9.72
CA LYS A 159 22.46 7.48 9.71
C LYS A 159 23.08 7.38 11.10
N GLU A 160 22.39 7.90 12.12
CA GLU A 160 22.84 7.77 13.51
C GLU A 160 22.83 6.31 13.99
N ALA A 161 21.81 5.52 13.63
CA ALA A 161 21.74 4.10 13.95
C ALA A 161 22.82 3.27 13.24
N ALA A 162 23.25 3.68 12.04
CA ALA A 162 24.31 3.03 11.28
C ALA A 162 25.72 3.40 11.77
N LYS A 163 25.87 4.45 12.59
CA LYS A 163 27.18 4.85 13.11
C LYS A 163 27.76 3.68 13.91
N PRO A 164 28.95 3.17 13.54
CA PRO A 164 29.56 2.08 14.28
C PRO A 164 29.68 2.53 15.73
N ARG A 165 29.12 1.74 16.66
CA ARG A 165 29.32 1.93 18.09
C ARG A 165 30.81 1.73 18.31
N THR A 166 31.57 2.83 18.24
CA THR A 166 32.98 2.85 18.59
C THR A 166 33.04 2.20 19.95
N ALA A 167 33.75 1.06 20.01
CA ALA A 167 33.84 0.25 21.20
C ALA A 167 34.20 1.20 22.34
N ARG A 168 33.20 1.50 23.17
CA ARG A 168 33.36 2.38 24.32
C ARG A 168 34.33 1.59 25.17
N SER A 169 35.60 1.97 25.09
CA SER A 169 36.72 1.32 25.72
C SER A 169 36.37 1.23 27.19
N SER A 170 35.85 0.08 27.58
CA SER A 170 35.62 -0.28 28.95
C SER A 170 37.01 -0.43 29.54
N SER A 171 37.54 0.68 30.06
CA SER A 171 38.56 0.66 31.08
C SER A 171 37.94 0.02 32.32
N SER A 172 37.81 -1.30 32.28
CA SER A 172 37.53 -2.13 33.43
C SER A 172 38.76 -2.05 34.32
N SER A 173 38.73 -1.15 35.30
CA SER A 173 39.60 -1.21 36.46
C SER A 173 39.31 -2.52 37.19
N SER A 174 40.15 -3.51 36.92
CA SER A 174 40.17 -4.81 37.58
C SER A 174 40.60 -4.64 39.03
N SER A 175 39.65 -4.62 39.96
CA SER A 175 39.91 -4.96 41.36
C SER A 175 39.60 -6.44 41.56
N SER A 176 40.67 -7.24 41.51
CA SER A 176 40.71 -8.66 41.81
C SER A 176 40.50 -8.91 43.30
N SER A 177 39.52 -9.73 43.67
CA SER A 177 39.50 -10.43 44.95
C SER A 177 39.12 -11.89 44.73
N SER A 178 40.12 -12.74 44.92
CA SER A 178 40.16 -14.18 44.79
C SER A 178 39.70 -14.91 46.06
N SER A 179 38.85 -15.93 45.91
CA SER A 179 38.70 -17.13 46.76
C SER A 179 37.38 -17.82 46.39
N SER A 180 37.19 -19.12 46.27
CA SER A 180 38.03 -20.30 46.47
C SER A 180 37.24 -21.53 45.96
N SER A 181 38.00 -22.55 45.62
CA SER A 181 37.67 -23.89 45.12
C SER A 181 36.59 -24.69 45.87
N GLY A 182 35.84 -25.51 45.12
CA GLY A 182 35.06 -26.63 45.64
C GLY A 182 34.78 -27.65 44.53
N SER A 183 35.56 -28.73 44.53
CA SER A 183 35.48 -29.87 43.60
C SER A 183 34.36 -30.83 43.97
N SER A 184 33.63 -31.37 42.98
CA SER A 184 33.14 -32.75 43.05
C SER A 184 32.72 -33.28 41.68
N SER A 185 33.12 -34.53 41.47
CA SER A 185 32.99 -35.38 40.30
C SER A 185 31.79 -36.34 40.41
N SER A 186 31.07 -36.61 39.32
CA SER A 186 30.48 -37.94 39.07
C SER A 186 29.80 -38.07 37.70
N ALA A 187 30.37 -38.97 36.88
CA ALA A 187 29.78 -40.06 36.10
C ALA A 187 28.51 -39.88 35.22
N ASP A 188 28.71 -40.25 33.95
CA ASP A 188 27.92 -41.15 33.08
C ASP A 188 26.43 -40.87 32.79
N ALA A 189 26.17 -40.49 31.53
CA ALA A 189 24.99 -40.95 30.79
C ALA A 189 25.26 -40.97 29.28
N LYS A 190 25.16 -42.18 28.70
CA LYS A 190 25.16 -42.45 27.26
C LYS A 190 23.86 -41.98 26.61
N GLY A 191 23.99 -41.46 25.40
CA GLY A 191 23.04 -41.71 24.32
C GLY A 191 21.94 -40.68 24.14
N SER A 192 22.10 -39.81 23.13
CA SER A 192 21.03 -39.26 22.28
C SER A 192 21.67 -38.42 21.19
N SER A 193 21.75 -38.96 19.97
CA SER A 193 22.14 -38.22 18.76
C SER A 193 20.98 -37.32 18.33
N SER A 194 20.91 -36.12 18.88
CA SER A 194 20.06 -35.05 18.35
C SER A 194 20.81 -34.37 17.20
N SER A 195 20.25 -34.48 15.99
CA SER A 195 20.64 -33.69 14.83
C SER A 195 20.30 -32.22 15.10
N SER A 196 21.23 -31.51 15.71
CA SER A 196 21.21 -30.06 15.87
C SER A 196 21.36 -29.42 14.49
N SER A 197 20.24 -29.01 13.90
CA SER A 197 20.22 -28.03 12.82
C SER A 197 20.77 -26.73 13.39
N SER A 198 22.08 -26.54 13.25
CA SER A 198 22.78 -25.29 13.49
C SER A 198 22.30 -24.28 12.46
N SER A 199 21.12 -23.69 12.68
CA SER A 199 20.77 -22.41 12.10
C SER A 199 21.77 -21.43 12.67
N SER A 200 22.85 -21.20 11.91
CA SER A 200 23.79 -20.10 12.09
C SER A 200 22.98 -18.81 12.09
N SER A 201 22.49 -18.43 13.26
CA SER A 201 21.91 -17.14 13.54
C SER A 201 23.07 -16.15 13.48
N SER A 202 23.50 -15.82 12.26
CA SER A 202 24.26 -14.62 12.01
C SER A 202 23.50 -13.51 12.71
N SER A 203 24.11 -12.94 13.76
CA SER A 203 23.57 -11.81 14.48
C SER A 203 23.62 -10.60 13.55
N GLU A 204 22.77 -10.60 12.53
CA GLU A 204 22.57 -9.47 11.66
C GLU A 204 22.05 -8.35 12.57
N SER A 205 22.86 -7.31 12.71
CA SER A 205 22.41 -6.09 13.35
C SER A 205 21.11 -5.66 12.65
N PRO A 206 20.05 -5.35 13.39
CA PRO A 206 18.78 -4.97 12.79
C PRO A 206 18.99 -3.79 11.83
N ASP A 207 18.31 -3.83 10.68
CA ASP A 207 18.38 -2.77 9.68
C ASP A 207 18.17 -1.39 10.35
N PRO A 208 19.13 -0.45 10.23
CA PRO A 208 19.04 0.85 10.86
C PRO A 208 17.79 1.65 10.43
N LEU A 209 17.26 1.43 9.23
CA LEU A 209 16.00 2.03 8.80
C LEU A 209 14.80 1.46 9.58
N LEU A 210 14.78 0.16 9.85
CA LEU A 210 13.73 -0.46 10.67
C LEU A 210 13.79 0.02 12.12
N VAL A 211 14.99 0.23 12.64
CA VAL A 211 15.18 0.82 13.98
C VAL A 211 14.67 2.26 14.00
N ALA A 212 15.00 3.07 12.98
CA ALA A 212 14.53 4.44 12.85
C ALA A 212 12.99 4.51 12.74
N LEU A 213 12.39 3.69 11.88
CA LEU A 213 10.93 3.63 11.68
C LEU A 213 10.17 3.31 12.98
N ARG A 214 10.72 2.46 13.85
CA ARG A 214 10.12 2.14 15.16
C ARG A 214 10.18 3.29 16.16
N SER A 215 11.11 4.22 15.99
CA SER A 215 11.32 5.34 16.92
C SER A 215 10.53 6.59 16.56
N VAL A 216 10.12 6.72 15.29
CA VAL A 216 9.39 7.90 14.82
C VAL A 216 7.91 7.76 15.16
N PRO A 217 7.32 8.70 15.92
CA PRO A 217 5.90 8.63 16.23
C PRO A 217 5.06 8.81 14.97
N LEU A 218 3.94 8.10 14.92
CA LEU A 218 2.97 8.22 13.83
C LEU A 218 2.47 9.66 13.70
N LEU A 219 2.29 10.10 12.47
CA LEU A 219 1.78 11.43 12.14
C LEU A 219 0.38 11.59 12.74
N LYS A 220 0.22 12.60 13.60
CA LYS A 220 -1.10 12.93 14.17
C LYS A 220 -1.90 13.74 13.17
N GLU A 221 -3.23 13.64 13.20
CA GLU A 221 -4.09 14.44 12.32
C GLU A 221 -3.82 15.95 12.40
N ALA A 222 -3.52 16.47 13.61
CA ALA A 222 -3.16 17.88 13.81
C ALA A 222 -1.85 18.29 13.10
N GLU A 223 -0.95 17.35 12.85
CA GLU A 223 0.33 17.55 12.17
C GLU A 223 0.22 17.39 10.64
N MET A 224 -0.87 16.78 10.15
CA MET A 224 -1.07 16.52 8.73
C MET A 224 -1.36 17.82 7.96
N GLN A 225 -0.69 17.99 6.83
CA GLN A 225 -1.04 19.02 5.86
C GLN A 225 -2.43 18.74 5.25
N GLN A 226 -3.13 19.78 4.80
CA GLN A 226 -4.47 19.63 4.24
C GLN A 226 -4.53 18.62 3.09
N GLN A 227 -3.54 18.62 2.19
CA GLN A 227 -3.46 17.65 1.09
C GLN A 227 -3.34 16.20 1.57
N GLN A 228 -2.63 15.96 2.69
CA GLN A 228 -2.47 14.63 3.27
C GLN A 228 -3.77 14.17 3.91
N LYS A 229 -4.49 15.07 4.59
CA LYS A 229 -5.83 14.81 5.11
C LYS A 229 -6.78 14.43 3.97
N GLU A 230 -6.80 15.21 2.88
CA GLU A 230 -7.62 14.91 1.71
C GLU A 230 -7.29 13.55 1.09
N THR A 231 -6.01 13.19 1.01
CA THR A 231 -5.57 11.89 0.48
C THR A 231 -6.02 10.74 1.38
N MET A 232 -5.85 10.89 2.70
CA MET A 232 -6.32 9.90 3.68
C MET A 232 -7.84 9.71 3.62
N TRP A 233 -8.60 10.80 3.58
CA TRP A 233 -10.06 10.78 3.48
C TRP A 233 -10.57 10.20 2.16
N ALA A 234 -9.91 10.51 1.03
CA ALA A 234 -10.25 9.93 -0.26
C ALA A 234 -10.02 8.41 -0.26
N TRP A 235 -8.91 7.96 0.32
CA TRP A 235 -8.61 6.53 0.45
C TRP A 235 -9.63 5.82 1.36
N LEU A 236 -9.95 6.40 2.52
CA LEU A 236 -10.92 5.82 3.46
C LEU A 236 -12.30 5.70 2.80
N THR A 237 -12.76 6.78 2.15
CA THR A 237 -14.04 6.78 1.42
C THR A 237 -14.06 5.72 0.32
N ALA A 238 -12.99 5.62 -0.48
CA ALA A 238 -12.90 4.62 -1.53
C ALA A 238 -12.98 3.18 -1.00
N ARG A 239 -12.33 2.89 0.14
CA ARG A 239 -12.40 1.57 0.77
C ARG A 239 -13.76 1.28 1.39
N CYS A 240 -14.39 2.27 2.02
CA CYS A 240 -15.77 2.12 2.48
C CYS A 240 -16.71 1.78 1.32
N LEU A 241 -16.62 2.51 0.21
CA LEU A 241 -17.42 2.24 -0.99
C LEU A 241 -17.13 0.87 -1.59
N GLN A 242 -15.86 0.44 -1.63
CA GLN A 242 -15.50 -0.89 -2.10
C GLN A 242 -16.14 -1.99 -1.25
N VAL A 243 -16.04 -1.89 0.07
CA VAL A 243 -16.64 -2.88 0.99
C VAL A 243 -18.16 -2.92 0.86
N LEU A 244 -18.81 -1.76 0.68
CA LEU A 244 -20.25 -1.69 0.45
C LEU A 244 -20.67 -2.25 -0.92
N TRP A 245 -19.80 -2.12 -1.93
CA TRP A 245 -20.05 -2.62 -3.28
C TRP A 245 -19.88 -4.15 -3.38
N GLU A 246 -18.88 -4.70 -2.70
CA GLU A 246 -18.55 -6.15 -2.76
C GLU A 246 -19.51 -7.04 -1.97
N HIS A 247 -20.36 -6.44 -1.10
CA HIS A 247 -21.20 -7.18 -0.17
C HIS A 247 -22.67 -6.77 -0.25
N ASP A 248 -23.55 -7.77 -0.23
CA ASP A 248 -25.00 -7.55 -0.20
C ASP A 248 -25.43 -6.81 1.08
N LYS A 249 -26.42 -5.92 0.97
CA LYS A 249 -27.03 -5.19 2.09
C LYS A 249 -27.52 -6.13 3.18
N GLU A 250 -28.04 -7.30 2.83
CA GLU A 250 -28.50 -8.29 3.83
C GLU A 250 -27.33 -8.90 4.59
N VAL A 251 -26.21 -9.17 3.91
CA VAL A 251 -24.97 -9.65 4.55
C VAL A 251 -24.40 -8.60 5.50
N ILE A 252 -24.50 -7.33 5.12
CA ILE A 252 -24.05 -6.20 5.95
C ILE A 252 -24.94 -6.06 7.19
N LYS A 253 -26.26 -6.27 7.11
CA LYS A 253 -27.18 -6.14 8.26
C LYS A 253 -26.98 -7.21 9.32
N VAL A 254 -26.68 -8.45 8.91
CA VAL A 254 -26.62 -9.63 9.81
C VAL A 254 -25.69 -9.43 11.03
N PRO A 255 -24.44 -8.94 10.88
CA PRO A 255 -23.57 -8.66 12.02
C PRO A 255 -24.12 -7.62 13.00
N TYR A 256 -24.88 -6.63 12.52
CA TYR A 256 -25.33 -5.50 13.34
C TYR A 256 -26.76 -5.66 13.87
N ALA A 257 -27.46 -6.75 13.53
CA ALA A 257 -28.83 -7.00 14.00
C ALA A 257 -28.92 -7.19 15.54
N SER A 258 -27.79 -7.36 16.23
CA SER A 258 -27.73 -7.61 17.68
C SER A 258 -27.36 -6.38 18.53
N VAL A 259 -27.09 -5.22 17.90
CA VAL A 259 -26.61 -4.01 18.61
C VAL A 259 -27.27 -2.78 17.96
N ASP A 260 -27.64 -1.76 18.73
CA ASP A 260 -28.27 -0.48 18.28
C ASP A 260 -27.45 0.36 17.26
N TYR A 261 -26.50 -0.26 16.56
CA TYR A 261 -25.66 0.31 15.52
C TYR A 261 -26.41 0.71 14.25
N LEU A 262 -27.65 0.26 14.04
CA LEU A 262 -28.47 0.67 12.89
C LEU A 262 -28.72 2.19 12.88
N TYR A 263 -28.69 2.87 14.03
CA TYR A 263 -28.84 4.33 14.08
C TYR A 263 -27.56 5.08 13.68
N LEU A 264 -26.39 4.62 14.12
CA LEU A 264 -25.12 5.25 13.77
C LEU A 264 -24.69 4.94 12.33
N PHE A 265 -24.85 3.70 11.86
CA PHE A 265 -24.60 3.35 10.46
C PHE A 265 -25.74 3.79 9.55
N GLY A 266 -27.01 3.84 9.99
CA GLY A 266 -28.08 4.43 9.18
C GLY A 266 -27.81 5.90 8.89
N ALA A 267 -27.45 6.67 9.92
CA ALA A 267 -27.05 8.06 9.75
C ALA A 267 -25.74 8.17 8.97
N ALA A 268 -24.66 7.47 9.33
CA ALA A 268 -23.36 7.57 8.67
C ALA A 268 -23.33 6.95 7.26
N HIS A 269 -24.15 5.95 6.94
CA HIS A 269 -24.24 5.38 5.59
C HIS A 269 -25.05 6.31 4.68
N VAL A 270 -26.13 6.92 5.19
CA VAL A 270 -26.82 8.01 4.48
C VAL A 270 -25.90 9.23 4.36
N TRP A 271 -25.10 9.56 5.38
CA TRP A 271 -24.18 10.71 5.34
C TRP A 271 -22.94 10.45 4.48
N VAL A 272 -22.32 9.27 4.52
CA VAL A 272 -21.15 8.91 3.72
C VAL A 272 -21.55 8.62 2.28
N CYS A 273 -22.74 8.07 2.02
CA CYS A 273 -23.24 7.97 0.66
C CYS A 273 -23.71 9.35 0.14
N ALA A 274 -24.44 10.15 0.92
CA ALA A 274 -24.88 11.48 0.46
C ALA A 274 -23.69 12.44 0.33
N ILE A 275 -22.86 12.61 1.35
CA ILE A 275 -21.68 13.49 1.30
C ILE A 275 -20.58 12.89 0.44
N GLY A 276 -20.33 11.57 0.49
CA GLY A 276 -19.30 10.97 -0.35
C GLY A 276 -19.63 11.06 -1.83
N ILE A 277 -20.88 10.81 -2.23
CA ILE A 277 -21.31 10.96 -3.62
C ILE A 277 -21.35 12.44 -4.00
N ASP A 278 -21.93 13.32 -3.18
CA ASP A 278 -22.09 14.73 -3.52
C ASP A 278 -20.74 15.49 -3.47
N PHE A 279 -19.83 15.12 -2.56
CA PHE A 279 -18.46 15.63 -2.50
C PHE A 279 -17.60 15.08 -3.64
N ALA A 280 -17.68 13.78 -3.95
CA ALA A 280 -16.97 13.21 -5.09
C ALA A 280 -17.49 13.79 -6.42
N GLN A 281 -18.80 13.97 -6.56
CA GLN A 281 -19.44 14.55 -7.73
C GLN A 281 -19.11 16.05 -7.86
N THR A 282 -19.15 16.80 -6.75
CA THR A 282 -18.75 18.21 -6.73
C THR A 282 -17.27 18.38 -7.08
N ARG A 283 -16.38 17.55 -6.53
CA ARG A 283 -14.94 17.57 -6.84
C ARG A 283 -14.65 17.09 -8.26
N TYR A 284 -15.36 16.09 -8.76
CA TYR A 284 -15.27 15.65 -10.15
C TYR A 284 -15.67 16.76 -11.12
N HIS A 285 -16.81 17.43 -10.86
CA HIS A 285 -17.22 18.59 -11.64
C HIS A 285 -16.26 19.76 -11.51
N GLN A 286 -15.67 19.99 -10.33
CA GLN A 286 -14.67 21.04 -10.14
C GLN A 286 -13.41 20.76 -10.96
N ARG A 287 -12.89 19.53 -10.93
CA ARG A 287 -11.75 19.13 -11.77
C ARG A 287 -12.06 19.27 -13.26
N LEU A 288 -13.24 18.85 -13.70
CA LEU A 288 -13.67 19.04 -15.10
C LEU A 288 -13.75 20.52 -15.50
N ARG A 289 -14.16 21.42 -14.59
CA ARG A 289 -14.14 22.87 -14.84
C ARG A 289 -12.71 23.39 -14.96
N ASP A 290 -11.81 22.94 -14.09
CA ASP A 290 -10.42 23.38 -14.09
C ASP A 290 -9.67 22.86 -15.32
N ASP A 291 -9.91 21.61 -15.73
CA ASP A 291 -9.39 21.05 -16.98
C ASP A 291 -9.95 21.80 -18.21
N ARG A 292 -11.25 22.12 -18.21
CA ARG A 292 -11.85 22.95 -19.27
C ARG A 292 -11.23 24.34 -19.31
N ARG A 293 -10.96 24.98 -18.16
CA ARG A 293 -10.29 26.29 -18.09
C ARG A 293 -8.86 26.21 -18.60
N SER A 294 -8.12 25.17 -18.24
CA SER A 294 -6.78 24.90 -18.74
C SER A 294 -6.78 24.74 -20.26
N TRP A 295 -7.71 23.96 -20.80
CA TRP A 295 -7.85 23.76 -22.24
C TRP A 295 -8.25 25.04 -22.98
N GLN A 296 -9.16 25.84 -22.42
CA GLN A 296 -9.54 27.15 -22.95
C GLN A 296 -8.36 28.14 -22.94
N ALA A 297 -7.55 28.16 -21.87
CA ALA A 297 -6.36 28.97 -21.79
C ALA A 297 -5.31 28.55 -22.84
N ALA A 298 -5.11 27.25 -23.02
CA ALA A 298 -4.23 26.72 -24.07
C ALA A 298 -4.73 27.05 -25.49
N ALA A 299 -6.03 26.94 -25.74
CA ALA A 299 -6.64 27.30 -27.01
C ALA A 299 -6.53 28.82 -27.29
N ALA A 300 -6.72 29.65 -26.27
CA ALA A 300 -6.52 31.11 -26.38
C ALA A 300 -5.06 31.45 -26.68
N ALA A 301 -4.11 30.80 -26.00
CA ALA A 301 -2.69 30.95 -26.27
C ALA A 301 -2.34 30.54 -27.71
N ALA A 302 -2.84 29.40 -28.19
CA ALA A 302 -2.64 28.94 -29.56
C ALA A 302 -3.22 29.92 -30.59
N LYS A 303 -4.41 30.47 -30.34
CA LYS A 303 -5.01 31.49 -31.21
C LYS A 303 -4.16 32.76 -31.24
N SER A 304 -3.68 33.22 -30.10
CA SER A 304 -2.79 34.40 -30.02
C SER A 304 -1.48 34.19 -30.78
N ALA A 305 -0.88 33.00 -30.69
CA ALA A 305 0.32 32.63 -31.43
C ALA A 305 0.08 32.59 -32.94
N ALA A 306 -1.06 32.05 -33.38
CA ALA A 306 -1.45 32.04 -34.79
C ALA A 306 -1.67 33.45 -35.34
N THR A 307 -2.31 34.34 -34.58
CA THR A 307 -2.47 35.75 -34.96
C THR A 307 -1.11 36.45 -35.05
N ALA A 308 -0.23 36.26 -34.07
CA ALA A 308 1.12 36.82 -34.10
C ALA A 308 1.92 36.34 -35.32
N ALA A 309 1.83 35.05 -35.67
CA ALA A 309 2.46 34.49 -36.85
C ALA A 309 1.88 35.08 -38.15
N ALA A 310 0.57 35.29 -38.24
CA ALA A 310 -0.07 35.92 -39.38
C ALA A 310 0.36 37.40 -39.54
N THR A 311 0.44 38.15 -38.44
CA THR A 311 0.95 39.54 -38.44
C THR A 311 2.41 39.60 -38.87
N ALA A 312 3.25 38.68 -38.38
CA ALA A 312 4.65 38.59 -38.80
C ALA A 312 4.79 38.27 -40.29
N ALA A 313 3.96 37.34 -40.82
CA ALA A 313 3.93 37.02 -42.24
C ALA A 313 3.46 38.20 -43.11
N ALA A 314 2.46 38.96 -42.65
CA ALA A 314 2.00 40.17 -43.33
C ALA A 314 3.09 41.25 -43.35
N ALA A 315 3.77 41.49 -42.23
CA ALA A 315 4.88 42.43 -42.14
C ALA A 315 6.03 42.03 -43.08
N ALA A 316 6.36 40.74 -43.16
CA ALA A 316 7.38 40.22 -44.07
C ALA A 316 7.00 40.44 -45.55
N LYS A 317 5.72 40.26 -45.92
CA LYS A 317 5.23 40.57 -47.28
C LYS A 317 5.38 42.05 -47.61
N THR A 318 5.00 42.95 -46.70
CA THR A 318 5.15 44.40 -46.88
C THR A 318 6.61 44.82 -47.01
N ALA A 319 7.51 44.22 -46.22
CA ALA A 319 8.95 44.46 -46.33
C ALA A 319 9.49 43.99 -47.69
N ALA A 320 9.04 42.84 -48.19
CA ALA A 320 9.45 42.31 -49.50
C ALA A 320 8.97 43.19 -50.67
N THR A 321 7.74 43.70 -50.63
CA THR A 321 7.24 44.65 -51.64
C THR A 321 7.98 45.98 -51.59
N ALA A 322 8.27 46.52 -50.39
CA ALA A 322 9.08 47.72 -50.24
C ALA A 322 10.50 47.55 -50.78
N ALA A 323 11.15 46.41 -50.50
CA ALA A 323 12.47 46.08 -51.04
C ALA A 323 12.45 45.95 -52.57
N THR A 324 11.39 45.36 -53.14
CA THR A 324 11.21 45.26 -54.59
C THR A 324 11.03 46.63 -55.22
N ALA A 325 10.19 47.50 -54.64
CA ALA A 325 9.99 48.87 -55.10
C ALA A 325 11.28 49.71 -55.02
N ALA A 326 12.06 49.57 -53.94
CA ALA A 326 13.36 50.22 -53.81
C ALA A 326 14.37 49.72 -54.85
N LYS A 327 14.34 48.42 -55.17
CA LYS A 327 15.18 47.85 -56.23
C LYS A 327 14.79 48.38 -57.60
N THR A 328 13.50 48.50 -57.91
CA THR A 328 13.00 49.08 -59.17
C THR A 328 13.32 50.58 -59.30
N ALA A 329 13.28 51.32 -58.18
CA ALA A 329 13.71 52.73 -58.13
C ALA A 329 15.22 52.90 -58.28
N ALA A 330 16.02 51.92 -57.82
CA ALA A 330 17.46 51.91 -58.04
C ALA A 330 17.81 51.58 -59.51
N THR A 331 17.08 50.66 -60.16
CA THR A 331 17.29 50.36 -61.60
C THR A 331 16.88 51.52 -62.51
N SER A 332 15.89 52.34 -62.14
CA SER A 332 15.57 53.57 -62.91
C SER A 332 16.59 54.69 -62.71
N LYS A 333 17.32 54.71 -61.59
CA LYS A 333 18.42 55.67 -61.35
C LYS A 333 19.78 55.23 -61.91
N THR A 334 19.90 53.95 -62.27
CA THR A 334 21.13 53.36 -62.87
C THR A 334 20.98 53.04 -64.37
N ALA A 335 19.92 53.55 -65.02
CA ALA A 335 19.81 53.62 -66.48
C ALA A 335 20.49 54.87 -67.07
N ALA A 336 21.01 55.77 -66.22
CA ALA A 336 21.75 56.96 -66.66
C ALA A 336 23.28 56.81 -66.61
N THR A 337 23.83 55.81 -65.92
CA THR A 337 25.28 55.60 -65.85
C THR A 337 25.62 54.15 -65.49
N ALA A 338 25.94 53.31 -66.49
CA ALA A 338 27.04 52.33 -66.43
C ALA A 338 26.98 51.36 -67.62
N ALA A 339 27.57 51.78 -68.74
CA ALA A 339 28.14 50.90 -69.76
C ALA A 339 29.57 50.46 -69.38
N ALA A 340 29.88 50.28 -68.09
CA ALA A 340 31.24 49.93 -67.67
C ALA A 340 31.22 49.05 -66.41
N ALA A 341 32.15 48.10 -66.37
CA ALA A 341 32.49 47.18 -65.29
C ALA A 341 31.68 45.86 -65.22
N LYS A 342 31.92 45.04 -66.26
CA LYS A 342 31.80 43.58 -66.23
C LYS A 342 33.20 43.01 -65.95
N ALA A 343 33.61 42.90 -64.69
CA ALA A 343 34.77 42.09 -64.27
C ALA A 343 34.85 42.02 -62.74
N ALA A 344 35.23 40.84 -62.22
CA ALA A 344 35.31 40.43 -60.81
C ALA A 344 33.92 40.15 -60.19
N THR A 345 33.62 38.97 -59.64
CA THR A 345 34.47 38.21 -58.71
C THR A 345 34.08 36.74 -58.74
N SER A 346 35.00 35.90 -59.20
CA SER A 346 35.05 34.47 -59.00
C SER A 346 36.10 34.17 -57.93
N ALA A 347 35.67 33.94 -56.67
CA ALA A 347 36.45 33.26 -55.62
C ALA A 347 35.64 33.16 -54.32
N SER A 348 35.07 31.99 -54.04
CA SER A 348 34.95 31.40 -52.68
C SER A 348 34.16 30.08 -52.73
N VAL A 349 34.69 29.12 -53.50
CA VAL A 349 34.38 27.69 -53.33
C VAL A 349 35.67 27.05 -52.82
N ALA A 350 35.89 27.05 -51.51
CA ALA A 350 36.86 26.19 -50.80
C ALA A 350 36.88 26.46 -49.28
N ALA A 351 35.76 26.29 -48.57
CA ALA A 351 35.77 26.25 -47.09
C ALA A 351 34.49 25.65 -46.47
N ALA A 352 33.89 24.62 -47.07
CA ALA A 352 32.64 24.02 -46.52
C ALA A 352 32.60 22.49 -46.70
N GLY A 353 33.68 21.81 -46.35
CA GLY A 353 33.82 20.36 -46.59
C GLY A 353 34.48 19.60 -45.44
N ALA A 354 34.14 19.88 -44.17
CA ALA A 354 34.64 19.06 -43.06
C ALA A 354 33.80 19.09 -41.76
N ALA A 355 32.54 19.54 -41.79
CA ALA A 355 31.68 19.59 -40.59
C ALA A 355 30.25 19.03 -40.83
N GLY A 356 30.05 18.27 -41.92
CA GLY A 356 28.71 17.80 -42.34
C GLY A 356 28.41 16.31 -42.09
N ALA A 357 29.39 15.52 -41.64
CA ALA A 357 29.25 14.05 -41.58
C ALA A 357 28.88 13.51 -40.19
N THR A 358 29.07 14.27 -39.10
CA THR A 358 28.79 13.81 -37.73
C THR A 358 27.46 14.32 -37.15
N ALA A 359 26.83 15.32 -37.76
CA ALA A 359 25.51 15.81 -37.34
C ALA A 359 24.32 15.03 -37.96
N LYS A 360 24.54 14.37 -39.11
CA LYS A 360 23.48 13.65 -39.84
C LYS A 360 23.10 12.32 -39.18
N THR A 361 24.03 11.66 -38.51
CA THR A 361 23.78 10.40 -37.78
C THR A 361 23.10 10.63 -36.42
N ALA A 362 23.35 11.74 -35.73
CA ALA A 362 22.69 12.08 -34.47
C ALA A 362 21.25 12.61 -34.64
N ALA A 363 20.95 13.26 -35.78
CA ALA A 363 19.59 13.71 -36.09
C ALA A 363 18.67 12.54 -36.48
N GLY A 364 19.20 11.54 -37.21
CA GLY A 364 18.46 10.33 -37.58
C GLY A 364 18.06 9.48 -36.38
N SER A 365 18.96 9.29 -35.41
CA SER A 365 18.66 8.48 -34.21
C SER A 365 17.64 9.14 -33.29
N ARG A 366 17.64 10.48 -33.16
CA ARG A 366 16.61 11.21 -32.41
C ARG A 366 15.25 11.14 -33.08
N ALA A 367 15.19 11.26 -34.41
CA ALA A 367 13.93 11.12 -35.15
C ALA A 367 13.35 9.71 -35.03
N GLN A 368 14.18 8.67 -35.11
CA GLN A 368 13.76 7.28 -34.89
C GLN A 368 13.28 7.04 -33.45
N HIS A 369 13.98 7.59 -32.45
CA HIS A 369 13.56 7.46 -31.05
C HIS A 369 12.25 8.19 -30.75
N GLN A 370 12.04 9.38 -31.33
CA GLN A 370 10.78 10.10 -31.24
C GLN A 370 9.63 9.34 -31.92
N GLN A 371 9.89 8.70 -33.05
CA GLN A 371 8.90 7.87 -33.74
C GLN A 371 8.52 6.61 -32.93
N GLN A 372 9.49 5.99 -32.24
CA GLN A 372 9.24 4.87 -31.33
C GLN A 372 8.41 5.30 -30.11
N LEU A 373 8.70 6.46 -29.51
CA LEU A 373 7.90 7.01 -28.40
C LEU A 373 6.46 7.30 -28.81
N LEU A 374 6.26 7.84 -30.01
CA LEU A 374 4.93 8.08 -30.57
C LEU A 374 4.15 6.78 -30.80
N GLN A 375 4.80 5.73 -31.31
CA GLN A 375 4.17 4.42 -31.47
C GLN A 375 3.79 3.80 -30.11
N HIS A 376 4.66 3.92 -29.10
CA HIS A 376 4.38 3.40 -27.76
C HIS A 376 3.19 4.13 -27.10
N LEU A 377 3.12 5.46 -27.22
CA LEU A 377 1.99 6.24 -26.71
C LEU A 377 0.66 5.88 -27.42
N LEU A 378 0.70 5.65 -28.74
CA LEU A 378 -0.48 5.24 -29.50
C LEU A 378 -0.97 3.84 -29.08
N GLN A 379 -0.04 2.91 -28.83
CA GLN A 379 -0.36 1.57 -28.33
C GLN A 379 -0.97 1.61 -26.92
N GLN A 380 -0.43 2.47 -26.05
CA GLN A 380 -0.98 2.67 -24.71
C GLN A 380 -2.40 3.26 -24.75
N GLN A 381 -2.65 4.20 -25.66
CA GLN A 381 -3.99 4.77 -25.85
C GLN A 381 -5.00 3.72 -26.36
N GLN A 382 -4.59 2.84 -27.28
CA GLN A 382 -5.44 1.73 -27.73
C GLN A 382 -5.76 0.74 -26.61
N GLN A 383 -4.80 0.40 -25.75
CA GLN A 383 -5.06 -0.46 -24.59
C GLN A 383 -6.06 0.18 -23.61
N GLN A 384 -5.94 1.49 -23.35
CA GLN A 384 -6.90 2.20 -22.51
C GLN A 384 -8.31 2.20 -23.11
N HIS A 385 -8.41 2.38 -24.43
CA HIS A 385 -9.69 2.33 -25.13
C HIS A 385 -10.33 0.93 -25.06
N LEU A 386 -9.54 -0.14 -25.18
CA LEU A 386 -10.03 -1.52 -25.04
C LEU A 386 -10.52 -1.82 -23.62
N LEU A 387 -9.79 -1.36 -22.59
CA LEU A 387 -10.23 -1.48 -21.19
C LEU A 387 -11.53 -0.72 -20.95
N GLN A 388 -11.67 0.47 -21.53
CA GLN A 388 -12.89 1.26 -21.41
C GLN A 388 -14.08 0.58 -22.09
N GLN A 389 -13.89 0.01 -23.28
CA GLN A 389 -14.92 -0.80 -23.94
C GLN A 389 -15.31 -2.05 -23.13
N GLN A 390 -14.35 -2.71 -22.47
CA GLN A 390 -14.65 -3.85 -21.58
C GLN A 390 -15.46 -3.44 -20.35
N VAL A 391 -15.17 -2.27 -19.78
CA VAL A 391 -15.95 -1.71 -18.66
C VAL A 391 -17.35 -1.33 -19.11
N GLU A 392 -17.50 -0.70 -20.28
CA GLU A 392 -18.81 -0.34 -20.85
C GLU A 392 -19.65 -1.56 -21.21
N SER A 393 -19.04 -2.61 -21.80
CA SER A 393 -19.76 -3.86 -22.09
C SER A 393 -20.18 -4.59 -20.82
N SER A 394 -19.37 -4.53 -19.75
CA SER A 394 -19.70 -5.13 -18.46
C SER A 394 -20.80 -4.34 -17.73
N GLY A 395 -20.75 -3.01 -17.81
CA GLY A 395 -21.77 -2.12 -17.25
C GLY A 395 -23.13 -2.28 -17.91
N ALA A 396 -23.16 -2.48 -19.24
CA ALA A 396 -24.40 -2.76 -19.97
C ALA A 396 -25.06 -4.08 -19.55
N TYR A 397 -24.26 -5.13 -19.27
CA TYR A 397 -24.76 -6.40 -18.74
C TYR A 397 -25.36 -6.25 -17.33
N VAL A 398 -24.72 -5.45 -16.47
CA VAL A 398 -25.21 -5.20 -15.10
C VAL A 398 -26.48 -4.34 -15.11
N ALA A 399 -26.56 -3.34 -15.98
CA ALA A 399 -27.76 -2.52 -16.13
C ALA A 399 -28.96 -3.31 -16.68
N ALA A 400 -28.73 -4.19 -17.66
CA ALA A 400 -29.77 -5.08 -18.19
C ALA A 400 -30.28 -6.08 -17.13
N ALA A 401 -29.37 -6.63 -16.32
CA ALA A 401 -29.74 -7.51 -15.20
C ALA A 401 -30.53 -6.77 -14.11
N ALA A 402 -30.17 -5.51 -13.80
CA ALA A 402 -30.89 -4.70 -12.83
C ALA A 402 -32.32 -4.34 -13.30
N ILE A 403 -32.50 -4.02 -14.60
CA ILE A 403 -33.82 -3.74 -15.18
C ILE A 403 -34.69 -5.00 -15.22
N ALA A 404 -34.10 -6.16 -15.52
CA ALA A 404 -34.80 -7.45 -15.48
C ALA A 404 -35.23 -7.82 -14.04
N SER A 405 -34.42 -7.48 -13.03
CA SER A 405 -34.77 -7.70 -11.63
C SER A 405 -35.89 -6.76 -11.16
N SER A 406 -35.85 -5.48 -11.53
CA SER A 406 -36.90 -4.51 -11.12
C SER A 406 -38.26 -4.80 -11.77
N THR A 407 -38.26 -5.37 -12.97
CA THR A 407 -39.51 -5.77 -13.66
C THR A 407 -40.10 -7.06 -13.08
N ALA A 408 -39.27 -7.97 -12.56
CA ALA A 408 -39.73 -9.14 -11.81
C ALA A 408 -40.35 -8.76 -10.45
N GLU A 409 -39.78 -7.78 -9.74
CA GLU A 409 -40.37 -7.27 -8.48
C GLU A 409 -41.70 -6.52 -8.73
N ALA A 410 -41.79 -5.71 -9.78
CA ALA A 410 -43.03 -5.02 -10.13
C ALA A 410 -44.16 -6.00 -10.53
N ALA A 411 -43.83 -7.14 -11.14
CA ALA A 411 -44.79 -8.19 -11.45
C ALA A 411 -45.26 -8.96 -10.20
N ALA A 412 -44.39 -9.13 -9.19
CA ALA A 412 -44.75 -9.81 -7.94
C ALA A 412 -45.70 -8.96 -7.05
N VAL A 413 -45.59 -7.63 -7.11
CA VAL A 413 -46.44 -6.71 -6.35
C VAL A 413 -47.87 -6.65 -6.91
N ASN A 414 -48.06 -6.86 -8.23
CA ASN A 414 -49.40 -6.88 -8.85
C ASN A 414 -50.16 -8.21 -8.70
N VAL A 415 -49.58 -9.23 -8.08
CA VAL A 415 -50.27 -10.49 -7.76
C VAL A 415 -50.82 -10.46 -6.32
N PHE A 416 -50.50 -9.42 -5.54
CA PHE A 416 -50.89 -9.27 -4.13
C PHE A 416 -51.83 -8.07 -3.85
N VAL A 417 -52.35 -7.43 -4.89
CA VAL A 417 -53.48 -6.50 -4.84
C VAL A 417 -54.62 -7.10 -5.64
#